data_AF-A0A1U7SFW8-F1
#
_entry.id   AF-A0A1U7SFW8-F1
#
_cell.length_a   1.000
_cell.length_b   1.000
_cell.length_c   1.000
_cell.angle_alpha   90.00
_cell.angle_beta   90.00
_cell.angle_gamma   90.00
#
_symmetry.space_group_name_H-M   'P 1'
#
loop_
_entity.id
_entity.type
_entity.pdbx_description
1 polymer ?
#
loop_
_entity_poly.entity_id
_entity_poly.type
_entity_poly.pdbx_seq_one_letter_code
_entity_poly.pdbx_strand_id
1 'polypeptide(L)'
;MASKKKELQLQAVLTTQSQWEEMVLTKGVTVIDVYQAWCGPCKAVVNLFRKLKNEYGEDELLQFAVAEADNIVTLQPFRDKCEPVFLFCVDGKIIAIVRGANAPLLSKTVIELVEEERKIVAGEIERPEVKELVFLEEKNSDAFAEGSQLDEGVAYTVAIIKPDAVTDERVEEVKQKIIEAGFGIAAAEEKILTEEQIREFYSHKTEQPDFEDFVQFMMSGPCHILIVCQKQAADDNIPNWKELSESDENLLEESESQKLSRLGEVLENENMLNVCDVQDSIEEASRQLAFFFPNFGKKKTGQNAERTLALIRPSLLKENKSTVLQRIKDDGFTIVMQREVVLTEEQAREFYKEHENEDYFPTLLEQMTSGPTLALALVRENAVQRWRDLLGPKTLEEAKEKCPTSLRAEYAIDNVPLNQLHGSSSPDQAQKELDFFFPMEHTLAVIKPSALKEHKDDIIREVTNAGFIVSKMKETCFTHEMAEQFYKNHEGKPFFDQLVNCMSEGPSMVMILSKENAVEEWRQLMGPADPEAAKMCSPNSIRAQFAQDILRNAVHGSSNKEHALKSIEYVFGEINLESLSHK
;
A
#
# COMPACT_ATOMS: atom_id res chain seq x y z
N MET A 1 62.60 -21.39 -18.53
CA MET A 1 61.72 -20.21 -18.41
C MET A 1 60.29 -20.72 -18.33
N ALA A 2 59.72 -20.81 -17.12
CA ALA A 2 58.32 -21.18 -16.93
C ALA A 2 57.47 -19.93 -17.13
N SER A 3 56.60 -19.97 -18.15
CA SER A 3 55.65 -18.90 -18.44
C SER A 3 54.73 -18.71 -17.23
N LYS A 4 54.69 -17.50 -16.65
CA LYS A 4 53.75 -17.12 -15.60
C LYS A 4 52.33 -17.31 -16.17
N LYS A 5 51.57 -18.24 -15.60
CA LYS A 5 50.14 -18.41 -15.87
C LYS A 5 49.46 -17.08 -15.48
N LYS A 6 48.97 -16.31 -16.46
CA LYS A 6 48.14 -15.12 -16.23
C LYS A 6 46.89 -15.58 -15.46
N GLU A 7 46.66 -15.06 -14.25
CA GLU A 7 45.38 -15.23 -13.58
C GLU A 7 44.31 -14.57 -14.47
N LEU A 8 43.37 -15.38 -14.97
CA LEU A 8 42.21 -14.88 -15.70
C LEU A 8 41.33 -14.12 -14.72
N GLN A 9 41.13 -12.82 -14.98
CA GLN A 9 40.26 -11.96 -14.20
C GLN A 9 38.82 -12.52 -14.26
N LEU A 10 38.23 -12.82 -13.10
CA LEU A 10 36.93 -13.48 -13.02
C LEU A 10 35.81 -12.58 -13.57
N GLN A 11 35.85 -11.30 -13.19
CA GLN A 11 34.87 -10.28 -13.53
C GLN A 11 35.55 -9.06 -14.15
N ALA A 12 34.99 -8.53 -15.24
CA ALA A 12 35.37 -7.22 -15.76
C ALA A 12 34.89 -6.10 -14.83
N VAL A 13 35.59 -4.97 -14.76
CA VAL A 13 35.22 -3.83 -13.91
C VAL A 13 34.81 -2.67 -14.80
N LEU A 14 33.59 -2.17 -14.60
CA LEU A 14 33.00 -1.08 -15.37
C LEU A 14 32.83 0.13 -14.45
N THR A 15 33.53 1.23 -14.75
CA THR A 15 33.46 2.48 -14.00
C THR A 15 33.05 3.67 -14.87
N THR A 16 32.82 3.45 -16.17
CA THR A 16 32.46 4.51 -17.13
C THR A 16 31.36 4.06 -18.08
N GLN A 17 30.58 5.01 -18.60
CA GLN A 17 29.52 4.75 -19.57
C GLN A 17 30.02 4.04 -20.83
N SER A 18 31.21 4.38 -21.34
CA SER A 18 31.76 3.73 -22.53
C SER A 18 32.12 2.25 -22.29
N GLN A 19 32.62 1.91 -21.10
CA GLN A 19 32.88 0.51 -20.73
C GLN A 19 31.58 -0.28 -20.57
N TRP A 20 30.53 0.36 -20.06
CA TRP A 20 29.20 -0.22 -19.97
C TRP A 20 28.64 -0.57 -21.36
N GLU A 21 28.69 0.36 -22.30
CA GLU A 21 28.21 0.16 -23.67
C GLU A 21 28.97 -0.96 -24.40
N GLU A 22 30.31 -1.01 -24.25
CA GLU A 22 31.12 -2.08 -24.83
C GLU A 22 30.77 -3.45 -24.23
N MET A 23 30.57 -3.53 -22.90
CA MET A 23 30.26 -4.77 -22.21
C MET A 23 28.88 -5.33 -22.60
N VAL A 24 27.87 -4.47 -22.67
CA VAL A 24 26.48 -4.84 -23.00
C VAL A 24 26.36 -5.40 -24.42
N LEU A 25 27.20 -4.92 -25.35
CA LEU A 25 27.26 -5.40 -26.74
C LEU A 25 28.01 -6.72 -26.91
N THR A 26 28.55 -7.30 -25.84
CA THR A 26 29.28 -8.56 -25.93
C THR A 26 28.33 -9.72 -26.22
N LYS A 27 28.76 -10.64 -27.09
CA LYS A 27 27.98 -11.83 -27.45
C LYS A 27 27.87 -12.78 -26.25
N GLY A 28 26.72 -13.43 -26.14
CA GLY A 28 26.42 -14.35 -25.05
C GLY A 28 25.67 -13.68 -23.89
N VAL A 29 25.69 -14.35 -22.74
CA VAL A 29 25.04 -13.91 -21.49
C VAL A 29 26.06 -13.16 -20.64
N THR A 30 25.78 -11.89 -20.35
CA THR A 30 26.58 -11.07 -19.46
C THR A 30 25.82 -10.80 -18.17
N VAL A 31 26.40 -11.21 -17.03
CA VAL A 31 25.86 -10.96 -15.69
C VAL A 31 26.63 -9.84 -15.04
N ILE A 32 25.96 -8.74 -14.69
CA ILE A 32 26.58 -7.53 -14.17
C ILE A 32 26.14 -7.30 -12.72
N ASP A 33 27.09 -7.34 -11.78
CA ASP A 33 26.90 -6.98 -10.37
C ASP A 33 27.05 -5.46 -10.20
N VAL A 34 25.94 -4.78 -9.94
CA VAL A 34 25.89 -3.32 -9.80
C VAL A 34 26.15 -2.94 -8.35
N TYR A 35 27.13 -2.06 -8.13
CA TYR A 35 27.54 -1.61 -6.81
C TYR A 35 27.75 -0.09 -6.74
N GLN A 36 27.75 0.46 -5.52
CA GLN A 36 28.11 1.85 -5.24
C GLN A 36 29.59 1.92 -4.81
N ALA A 37 30.29 3.00 -5.14
CA ALA A 37 31.70 3.20 -4.83
C ALA A 37 32.03 3.00 -3.33
N TRP A 38 31.08 3.31 -2.44
CA TRP A 38 31.26 3.19 -0.99
C TRP A 38 31.09 1.75 -0.45
N CYS A 39 30.37 0.86 -1.14
CA CYS A 39 30.13 -0.52 -0.68
C CYS A 39 30.95 -1.58 -1.44
N GLY A 40 31.32 -1.29 -2.70
CA GLY A 40 32.04 -2.24 -3.56
C GLY A 40 31.19 -3.44 -4.00
N PRO A 41 31.70 -4.27 -4.93
CA PRO A 41 30.95 -5.39 -5.49
C PRO A 41 30.66 -6.49 -4.46
N CYS A 42 29.63 -7.29 -4.73
CA CYS A 42 29.11 -8.29 -3.82
C CYS A 42 30.09 -9.47 -3.65
N LYS A 43 30.86 -9.49 -2.55
CA LYS A 43 31.82 -10.57 -2.25
C LYS A 43 31.18 -11.94 -2.04
N ALA A 44 29.90 -11.98 -1.66
CA ALA A 44 29.18 -13.22 -1.37
C ALA A 44 28.96 -14.11 -2.60
N VAL A 45 28.83 -13.52 -3.79
CA VAL A 45 28.52 -14.26 -5.03
C VAL A 45 29.76 -14.64 -5.84
N VAL A 46 30.94 -14.15 -5.48
CA VAL A 46 32.20 -14.39 -6.21
C VAL A 46 32.51 -15.88 -6.37
N ASN A 47 32.27 -16.70 -5.33
CA ASN A 47 32.50 -18.14 -5.40
C ASN A 47 31.47 -18.86 -6.28
N LEU A 48 30.22 -18.37 -6.30
CA LEU A 48 29.17 -18.88 -7.18
C LEU A 48 29.50 -18.58 -8.64
N PHE A 49 29.84 -17.34 -8.96
CA PHE A 49 30.22 -16.95 -10.33
C PHE A 49 31.46 -17.66 -10.82
N ARG A 50 32.44 -17.93 -9.93
CA ARG A 50 33.58 -18.78 -10.27
C ARG A 50 33.16 -20.20 -10.63
N LYS A 51 32.25 -20.80 -9.87
CA LYS A 51 31.71 -22.13 -10.17
C LYS A 51 31.00 -22.13 -11.52
N LEU A 52 30.08 -21.19 -11.74
CA LEU A 52 29.30 -21.07 -12.98
C LEU A 52 30.19 -20.79 -14.20
N LYS A 53 31.20 -19.92 -14.08
CA LYS A 53 32.17 -19.67 -15.16
C LYS A 53 32.97 -20.91 -15.53
N ASN A 54 33.33 -21.75 -14.56
CA ASN A 54 34.06 -22.99 -14.83
C ASN A 54 33.17 -24.06 -15.49
N GLU A 55 31.87 -24.07 -15.19
CA GLU A 55 30.93 -25.09 -15.65
C GLU A 55 30.27 -24.70 -16.99
N TYR A 56 30.05 -23.41 -17.23
CA TYR A 56 29.29 -22.88 -18.38
C TYR A 56 30.02 -21.80 -19.18
N GLY A 57 31.27 -21.47 -18.85
CA GLY A 57 32.05 -20.41 -19.54
C GLY A 57 32.80 -20.87 -20.79
N GLU A 58 32.48 -22.04 -21.34
CA GLU A 58 33.01 -22.50 -22.63
C GLU A 58 32.39 -21.67 -23.78
N ASP A 59 33.15 -21.45 -24.85
CA ASP A 59 32.74 -20.72 -26.07
C ASP A 59 32.31 -19.24 -25.87
N GLU A 60 32.83 -18.58 -24.81
CA GLU A 60 32.55 -17.17 -24.48
C GLU A 60 31.05 -16.86 -24.25
N LEU A 61 30.21 -17.90 -24.04
CA LEU A 61 28.76 -17.76 -23.86
C LEU A 61 28.35 -17.13 -22.53
N LEU A 62 29.23 -17.12 -21.53
CA LEU A 62 28.94 -16.56 -20.20
C LEU A 62 30.06 -15.65 -19.72
N GLN A 63 29.69 -14.42 -19.39
CA GLN A 63 30.58 -13.39 -18.89
C GLN A 63 30.04 -12.77 -17.60
N PHE A 64 30.96 -12.32 -16.76
CA PHE A 64 30.63 -11.63 -15.51
C PHE A 64 31.32 -10.27 -15.48
N ALA A 65 30.60 -9.25 -15.04
CA ALA A 65 31.13 -7.92 -14.81
C ALA A 65 30.67 -7.37 -13.45
N VAL A 66 31.37 -6.36 -12.96
CA VAL A 66 30.95 -5.52 -11.83
C VAL A 66 30.86 -4.08 -12.35
N ALA A 67 29.80 -3.36 -12.00
CA ALA A 67 29.55 -2.02 -12.50
C ALA A 67 29.33 -1.03 -11.35
N GLU A 68 30.09 0.06 -11.36
CA GLU A 68 29.94 1.16 -10.41
C GLU A 68 28.85 2.13 -10.88
N ALA A 69 27.71 2.17 -10.18
CA ALA A 69 26.54 2.94 -10.59
C ALA A 69 26.72 4.46 -10.51
N ASP A 70 27.65 4.95 -9.69
CA ASP A 70 27.91 6.37 -9.48
C ASP A 70 28.31 7.09 -10.78
N ASN A 71 29.05 6.40 -11.65
CA ASN A 71 29.69 6.97 -12.84
C ASN A 71 29.10 6.49 -14.18
N ILE A 72 28.04 5.68 -14.14
CA ILE A 72 27.35 5.14 -15.32
C ILE A 72 25.92 5.73 -15.35
N VAL A 73 25.58 6.45 -16.41
CA VAL A 73 24.29 7.18 -16.53
C VAL A 73 23.13 6.21 -16.59
N THR A 74 23.28 5.11 -17.35
CA THR A 74 22.26 4.05 -17.47
C THR A 74 21.90 3.39 -16.13
N LEU A 75 22.79 3.48 -15.13
CA LEU A 75 22.59 2.88 -13.80
C LEU A 75 22.08 3.86 -12.75
N GLN A 76 21.72 5.09 -13.13
CA GLN A 76 21.16 6.10 -12.23
C GLN A 76 20.01 5.59 -11.33
N PRO A 77 19.06 4.76 -11.81
CA PRO A 77 17.96 4.22 -10.98
C PRO A 77 18.41 3.29 -9.83
N PHE A 78 19.67 2.88 -9.81
CA PHE A 78 20.25 2.00 -8.79
C PHE A 78 21.14 2.73 -7.78
N ARG A 79 21.31 4.06 -7.91
CA ARG A 79 22.07 4.88 -6.95
C ARG A 79 21.39 4.93 -5.58
N ASP A 80 22.21 5.12 -4.54
CA ASP A 80 21.78 5.29 -3.13
C ASP A 80 21.00 4.11 -2.52
N LYS A 81 21.09 2.92 -3.14
CA LYS A 81 20.47 1.68 -2.65
C LYS A 81 21.52 0.75 -2.03
N CYS A 82 21.23 0.22 -0.85
CA CYS A 82 22.12 -0.69 -0.10
C CYS A 82 21.90 -2.19 -0.43
N GLU A 83 21.17 -2.50 -1.49
CA GLU A 83 20.91 -3.88 -1.93
C GLU A 83 21.80 -4.25 -3.13
N PRO A 84 22.38 -5.47 -3.18
CA PRO A 84 23.13 -5.93 -4.35
C PRO A 84 22.16 -6.21 -5.51
N VAL A 85 22.49 -5.72 -6.71
CA VAL A 85 21.64 -5.85 -7.90
C VAL A 85 22.43 -6.53 -9.02
N PHE A 86 21.85 -7.57 -9.60
CA PHE A 86 22.44 -8.33 -10.70
C PHE A 86 21.60 -8.14 -11.95
N LEU A 87 22.22 -7.60 -13.01
CA LEU A 87 21.60 -7.40 -14.31
C LEU A 87 22.03 -8.52 -15.25
N PHE A 88 21.08 -9.05 -16.01
CA PHE A 88 21.33 -10.07 -17.01
C PHE A 88 21.13 -9.46 -18.39
N CYS A 89 22.20 -9.48 -19.18
CA CYS A 89 22.26 -8.89 -20.50
C CYS A 89 22.50 -9.96 -21.56
N VAL A 90 21.75 -9.90 -22.65
CA VAL A 90 21.92 -10.75 -23.83
C VAL A 90 21.76 -9.89 -25.07
N ASP A 91 22.73 -9.96 -25.98
CA ASP A 91 22.70 -9.28 -27.29
C ASP A 91 22.38 -7.77 -27.21
N GLY A 92 23.10 -7.05 -26.33
CA GLY A 92 22.90 -5.61 -26.17
C GLY A 92 21.69 -5.19 -25.32
N LYS A 93 20.89 -6.13 -24.82
CA LYS A 93 19.66 -5.84 -24.07
C LYS A 93 19.69 -6.41 -22.67
N ILE A 94 19.19 -5.64 -21.72
CA ILE A 94 18.97 -6.10 -20.34
C ILE A 94 17.62 -6.81 -20.30
N ILE A 95 17.61 -8.07 -19.88
CA ILE A 95 16.44 -8.95 -20.00
C ILE A 95 15.92 -9.42 -18.64
N ALA A 96 16.75 -9.37 -17.60
CA ALA A 96 16.34 -9.69 -16.24
C ALA A 96 17.14 -8.91 -15.19
N ILE A 97 16.53 -8.74 -14.01
CA ILE A 97 17.12 -8.10 -12.83
C ILE A 97 16.87 -9.00 -11.64
N VAL A 98 17.92 -9.30 -10.87
CA VAL A 98 17.81 -9.98 -9.58
C VAL A 98 18.32 -9.05 -8.49
N ARG A 99 17.47 -8.79 -7.49
CA ARG A 99 17.85 -8.01 -6.30
C ARG A 99 18.16 -8.95 -5.13
N GLY A 100 19.21 -8.64 -4.38
CA GLY A 100 19.69 -9.46 -3.28
C GLY A 100 20.66 -10.57 -3.72
N ALA A 101 21.53 -11.00 -2.81
CA ALA A 101 22.50 -12.08 -3.03
C ALA A 101 21.86 -13.48 -2.94
N ASN A 102 20.82 -13.72 -3.73
CA ASN A 102 20.09 -14.99 -3.79
C ASN A 102 20.81 -16.00 -4.70
N ALA A 103 21.74 -16.77 -4.13
CA ALA A 103 22.57 -17.71 -4.88
C ALA A 103 21.79 -18.77 -5.68
N PRO A 104 20.71 -19.41 -5.15
CA PRO A 104 19.89 -20.32 -5.95
C PRO A 104 19.23 -19.66 -7.16
N LEU A 105 18.65 -18.47 -6.98
CA LEU A 105 18.00 -17.74 -8.07
C LEU A 105 19.02 -17.31 -9.14
N LEU A 106 20.15 -16.73 -8.72
CA LEU A 106 21.23 -16.36 -9.64
C LEU A 106 21.75 -17.56 -10.42
N SER A 107 21.96 -18.70 -9.76
CA SER A 107 22.41 -19.93 -10.43
C SER A 107 21.38 -20.41 -11.45
N LYS A 108 20.10 -20.42 -11.09
CA LYS A 108 19.02 -20.86 -11.98
C LYS A 108 18.94 -19.97 -13.22
N THR A 109 18.89 -18.64 -13.02
CA THR A 109 18.79 -17.67 -14.13
C THR A 109 19.99 -17.73 -15.07
N VAL A 110 21.22 -17.86 -14.53
CA VAL A 110 22.42 -18.03 -15.38
C VAL A 110 22.33 -19.30 -16.21
N ILE A 111 21.97 -20.44 -15.61
CA ILE A 111 21.91 -21.72 -16.31
C ILE A 111 20.86 -21.68 -17.42
N GLU A 112 19.65 -21.20 -17.13
CA GLU A 112 18.56 -21.10 -18.11
C GLU A 112 18.96 -20.25 -19.32
N LEU A 113 19.53 -19.06 -19.09
CA LEU A 113 19.94 -18.16 -20.17
C LEU A 113 21.10 -18.73 -21.01
N VAL A 114 22.07 -19.38 -20.38
CA VAL A 114 23.21 -19.96 -21.12
C VAL A 114 22.78 -21.18 -21.93
N GLU A 115 21.89 -22.03 -21.40
CA GLU A 115 21.35 -23.17 -22.14
C GLU A 115 20.50 -22.74 -23.34
N GLU A 116 19.71 -21.68 -23.19
CA GLU A 116 18.95 -21.09 -24.29
C GLU A 116 19.87 -20.49 -25.36
N GLU A 117 20.87 -19.70 -24.95
CA GLU A 117 21.85 -19.13 -25.87
C GLU A 117 22.64 -20.22 -26.61
N ARG A 118 22.96 -21.33 -25.94
CA ARG A 118 23.61 -22.50 -26.55
C ARG A 118 22.74 -23.13 -27.64
N LYS A 119 21.44 -23.27 -27.43
CA LYS A 119 20.50 -23.80 -28.44
C LYS A 119 20.34 -22.85 -29.62
N ILE A 120 20.35 -21.54 -29.38
CA ILE A 120 20.32 -20.52 -30.43
C ILE A 120 21.59 -20.59 -31.28
N VAL A 121 22.77 -20.65 -30.65
CA VAL A 121 24.05 -20.77 -31.36
C VAL A 121 24.16 -22.09 -32.12
N ALA A 122 23.59 -23.17 -31.60
CA ALA A 122 23.49 -24.46 -32.28
C ALA A 122 22.49 -24.47 -33.46
N GLY A 123 21.70 -23.40 -33.64
CA GLY A 123 20.68 -23.29 -34.69
C GLY A 123 19.43 -24.15 -34.42
N GLU A 124 19.24 -24.63 -33.20
CA GLU A 124 18.08 -25.45 -32.80
C GLU A 124 16.83 -24.60 -32.56
N ILE A 125 17.02 -23.34 -32.17
CA ILE A 125 15.96 -22.38 -31.84
C ILE A 125 16.29 -21.04 -32.50
N GLU A 126 15.33 -20.44 -33.19
CA GLU A 126 15.47 -19.05 -33.66
C GLU A 126 15.46 -18.09 -32.47
N ARG A 127 16.37 -17.10 -32.46
CA ARG A 127 16.49 -16.15 -31.36
C ARG A 127 15.14 -15.45 -31.11
N PRO A 128 14.52 -15.62 -29.93
CA PRO A 128 13.26 -14.97 -29.63
C PRO A 128 13.44 -13.45 -29.54
N GLU A 129 12.43 -12.68 -29.94
CA GLU A 129 12.40 -11.24 -29.69
C GLU A 129 12.29 -10.98 -28.19
N VAL A 130 13.43 -10.75 -27.53
CA VAL A 130 13.44 -10.37 -26.11
C VAL A 130 13.20 -8.86 -25.99
N LYS A 131 12.20 -8.50 -25.18
CA LYS A 131 11.92 -7.12 -24.80
C LYS A 131 13.01 -6.63 -23.87
N GLU A 132 13.67 -5.54 -24.24
CA GLU A 132 14.62 -4.87 -23.36
C GLU A 132 13.88 -4.27 -22.16
N LEU A 133 14.39 -4.53 -20.96
CA LEU A 133 13.97 -3.85 -19.76
C LEU A 133 14.53 -2.43 -19.79
N VAL A 134 13.70 -1.50 -20.26
CA VAL A 134 14.02 -0.07 -20.21
C VAL A 134 13.87 0.41 -18.77
N PHE A 135 14.94 0.96 -18.21
CA PHE A 135 14.85 1.67 -16.94
C PHE A 135 14.15 3.00 -17.19
N LEU A 136 12.83 3.01 -17.07
CA LEU A 136 12.08 4.26 -17.06
C LEU A 136 12.54 5.07 -15.84
N GLU A 137 13.01 6.30 -16.06
CA GLU A 137 12.83 7.32 -15.03
C GLU A 137 11.34 7.32 -14.67
N GLU A 138 11.01 7.39 -13.39
CA GLU A 138 9.64 7.67 -12.97
C GLU A 138 9.26 9.08 -13.48
N LYS A 139 8.83 9.14 -14.74
CA LYS A 139 8.07 10.24 -15.32
C LYS A 139 6.91 9.64 -16.10
N ASN A 140 5.74 9.81 -15.48
CA ASN A 140 4.37 9.69 -15.97
C ASN A 140 4.21 9.23 -17.42
N SER A 141 3.76 7.98 -17.59
CA SER A 141 3.17 7.50 -18.83
C SER A 141 1.65 7.62 -18.76
N ASP A 142 1.13 8.74 -19.24
CA ASP A 142 -0.26 8.87 -19.69
C ASP A 142 -0.32 8.72 -21.21
N ALA A 143 -1.05 7.72 -21.68
CA ALA A 143 -1.74 7.79 -22.96
C ALA A 143 -2.85 6.72 -23.03
N PHE A 144 -4.08 7.21 -23.08
CA PHE A 144 -5.35 6.55 -23.42
C PHE A 144 -6.01 5.62 -22.40
N ALA A 145 -6.71 6.25 -21.44
CA ALA A 145 -8.05 5.83 -21.03
C ALA A 145 -8.81 7.06 -20.50
N GLU A 146 -9.86 7.49 -21.21
CA GLU A 146 -10.71 8.60 -20.81
C GLU A 146 -11.40 8.33 -19.46
N GLY A 147 -11.12 9.17 -18.47
CA GLY A 147 -11.70 9.13 -17.14
C GLY A 147 -11.02 10.16 -16.24
N SER A 148 -11.58 11.38 -16.23
CA SER A 148 -11.26 12.57 -15.40
C SER A 148 -10.01 12.46 -14.51
N GLN A 149 -8.88 12.92 -15.06
CA GLN A 149 -7.65 13.22 -14.31
C GLN A 149 -7.78 14.58 -13.60
N LEU A 150 -7.08 14.74 -12.47
CA LEU A 150 -6.80 16.08 -11.96
C LEU A 150 -5.65 16.67 -12.77
N ASP A 151 -5.89 17.78 -13.46
CA ASP A 151 -4.85 18.51 -14.18
C ASP A 151 -4.01 19.31 -13.16
N GLU A 152 -2.69 19.10 -13.15
CA GLU A 152 -1.76 19.91 -12.35
C GLU A 152 -1.90 21.39 -12.79
N GLY A 153 -2.43 22.23 -11.89
CA GLY A 153 -2.68 23.66 -12.13
C GLY A 153 -4.15 24.07 -12.29
N VAL A 154 -5.10 23.15 -12.10
CA VAL A 154 -6.55 23.44 -12.13
C VAL A 154 -7.10 23.62 -10.71
N ALA A 155 -7.77 24.75 -10.46
CA ALA A 155 -8.48 25.02 -9.22
C ALA A 155 -9.85 24.32 -9.21
N TYR A 156 -10.20 23.69 -8.09
CA TYR A 156 -11.46 22.98 -7.88
C TYR A 156 -12.28 23.64 -6.77
N THR A 157 -13.59 23.79 -7.01
CA THR A 157 -14.57 24.34 -6.07
C THR A 157 -15.77 23.40 -5.95
N VAL A 158 -16.43 23.42 -4.80
CA VAL A 158 -17.67 22.67 -4.56
C VAL A 158 -18.87 23.59 -4.71
N ALA A 159 -19.87 23.15 -5.46
CA ALA A 159 -21.17 23.79 -5.60
C ALA A 159 -22.27 22.86 -5.07
N ILE A 160 -23.14 23.34 -4.19
CA ILE A 160 -24.19 22.55 -3.54
C ILE A 160 -25.55 23.08 -3.97
N ILE A 161 -26.32 22.26 -4.69
CA ILE A 161 -27.72 22.54 -5.05
C ILE A 161 -28.61 22.10 -3.89
N LYS A 162 -29.46 23.02 -3.42
CA LYS A 162 -30.30 22.86 -2.23
C LYS A 162 -31.48 21.90 -2.49
N PRO A 163 -32.04 21.26 -1.45
CA PRO A 163 -33.05 20.21 -1.59
C PRO A 163 -34.33 20.61 -2.35
N ASP A 164 -34.74 21.87 -2.28
CA ASP A 164 -35.93 22.38 -2.97
C ASP A 164 -35.75 22.58 -4.49
N ALA A 165 -34.49 22.55 -4.95
CA ALA A 165 -34.11 22.71 -6.35
C ALA A 165 -33.56 21.41 -6.98
N VAL A 166 -33.54 20.29 -6.24
CA VAL A 166 -33.16 18.98 -6.79
C VAL A 166 -34.35 18.37 -7.55
N THR A 167 -34.61 18.91 -8.74
CA THR A 167 -35.36 18.22 -9.80
C THR A 167 -34.45 18.03 -11.00
N ASP A 168 -34.58 16.92 -11.72
CA ASP A 168 -33.69 16.58 -12.85
C ASP A 168 -33.56 17.75 -13.85
N GLU A 169 -34.66 18.44 -14.16
CA GLU A 169 -34.67 19.59 -15.08
C GLU A 169 -33.85 20.79 -14.55
N ARG A 170 -33.86 21.04 -13.25
CA ARG A 170 -33.25 22.22 -12.61
C ARG A 170 -31.79 21.98 -12.27
N VAL A 171 -31.42 20.74 -11.95
CA VAL A 171 -30.03 20.30 -11.81
C VAL A 171 -29.29 20.43 -13.15
N GLU A 172 -29.90 19.98 -14.26
CA GLU A 172 -29.29 20.13 -15.58
C GLU A 172 -29.21 21.58 -16.03
N GLU A 173 -30.19 22.43 -15.68
CA GLU A 173 -30.10 23.89 -15.91
C GLU A 173 -28.87 24.50 -15.19
N VAL A 174 -28.65 24.14 -13.92
CA VAL A 174 -27.49 24.64 -13.15
C VAL A 174 -26.17 24.13 -13.76
N LYS A 175 -26.08 22.85 -14.14
CA LYS A 175 -24.88 22.30 -14.78
C LYS A 175 -24.58 23.00 -16.11
N GLN A 176 -25.60 23.23 -16.93
CA GLN A 176 -25.46 23.90 -18.22
C GLN A 176 -24.95 25.34 -18.05
N LYS A 177 -25.47 26.08 -17.07
CA LYS A 177 -25.01 27.44 -16.76
C LYS A 177 -23.55 27.48 -16.26
N ILE A 178 -23.14 26.50 -15.45
CA ILE A 178 -21.74 26.37 -15.00
C ILE A 178 -20.81 26.15 -16.20
N ILE A 179 -21.23 25.32 -17.17
CA ILE A 179 -20.49 25.05 -18.40
C ILE A 179 -20.43 26.29 -19.31
N GLU A 180 -21.55 26.99 -19.48
CA GLU A 180 -21.63 28.22 -20.27
C GLU A 180 -20.80 29.38 -19.67
N ALA A 181 -20.65 29.40 -18.35
CA ALA A 181 -19.77 30.33 -17.63
C ALA A 181 -18.27 29.99 -17.78
N GLY A 182 -17.92 28.92 -18.51
CA GLY A 182 -16.54 28.53 -18.80
C GLY A 182 -15.90 27.60 -17.77
N PHE A 183 -16.68 26.99 -16.88
CA PHE A 183 -16.20 26.03 -15.89
C PHE A 183 -16.52 24.59 -16.29
N GLY A 184 -15.65 23.65 -15.94
CA GLY A 184 -15.90 22.22 -16.11
C GLY A 184 -16.57 21.61 -14.88
N ILE A 185 -17.28 20.51 -15.04
CA ILE A 185 -17.83 19.71 -13.93
C ILE A 185 -17.04 18.41 -13.87
N ALA A 186 -16.30 18.21 -12.78
CA ALA A 186 -15.38 17.08 -12.60
C ALA A 186 -16.05 15.87 -11.92
N ALA A 187 -17.03 16.10 -11.05
CA ALA A 187 -17.87 15.05 -10.46
C ALA A 187 -19.21 15.63 -9.97
N ALA A 188 -20.18 14.74 -9.74
CA ALA A 188 -21.47 15.07 -9.15
C ALA A 188 -21.93 13.92 -8.24
N GLU A 189 -22.51 14.22 -7.09
CA GLU A 189 -23.10 13.24 -6.17
C GLU A 189 -24.36 13.81 -5.51
N GLU A 190 -25.36 12.95 -5.29
CA GLU A 190 -26.56 13.31 -4.54
C GLU A 190 -26.49 12.74 -3.11
N LYS A 191 -26.64 13.59 -2.10
CA LYS A 191 -26.46 13.19 -0.69
C LYS A 191 -27.35 13.98 0.27
N ILE A 192 -27.88 13.30 1.28
CA ILE A 192 -28.57 13.93 2.42
C ILE A 192 -27.51 14.31 3.46
N LEU A 193 -27.49 15.57 3.88
CA LEU A 193 -26.53 16.09 4.86
C LEU A 193 -27.05 15.90 6.29
N THR A 194 -26.16 15.60 7.23
CA THR A 194 -26.48 15.53 8.66
C THR A 194 -26.38 16.91 9.32
N GLU A 195 -27.00 17.07 10.48
CA GLU A 195 -26.96 18.33 11.25
C GLU A 195 -25.52 18.78 11.54
N GLU A 196 -24.68 17.86 12.02
CA GLU A 196 -23.26 18.11 12.30
C GLU A 196 -22.52 18.62 11.05
N GLN A 197 -22.78 18.00 9.89
CA GLN A 197 -22.18 18.36 8.60
C GLN A 197 -22.59 19.77 8.15
N ILE A 198 -23.89 20.10 8.24
CA ILE A 198 -24.39 21.41 7.84
C ILE A 198 -23.80 22.50 8.73
N ARG A 199 -23.68 22.26 10.04
CA ARG A 199 -23.06 23.21 10.97
C ARG A 199 -21.55 23.35 10.74
N GLU A 200 -20.87 22.29 10.34
CA GLU A 200 -19.46 22.34 9.93
C GLU A 200 -19.25 23.18 8.67
N PHE A 201 -20.09 22.99 7.65
CA PHE A 201 -19.95 23.60 6.33
C PHE A 201 -20.44 25.04 6.27
N TYR A 202 -21.51 25.35 7.01
CA TYR A 202 -22.07 26.69 7.09
C TYR A 202 -21.74 27.38 8.42
N SER A 203 -20.55 27.06 8.97
CA SER A 203 -20.08 27.64 10.23
C SER A 203 -20.09 29.18 10.22
N HIS A 204 -19.82 29.79 9.06
CA HIS A 204 -19.90 31.25 8.84
C HIS A 204 -21.32 31.83 8.91
N LYS A 205 -22.37 31.00 8.77
CA LYS A 205 -23.79 31.41 8.89
C LYS A 205 -24.38 31.15 10.29
N THR A 206 -23.60 30.56 11.21
CA THR A 206 -24.09 30.16 12.55
C THR A 206 -24.65 31.33 13.38
N GLU A 207 -24.19 32.55 13.12
CA GLU A 207 -24.65 33.76 13.82
C GLU A 207 -25.96 34.33 13.25
N GLN A 208 -26.51 33.75 12.18
CA GLN A 208 -27.77 34.20 11.59
C GLN A 208 -28.97 33.70 12.40
N PRO A 209 -30.00 34.54 12.64
CA PRO A 209 -31.12 34.20 13.51
C PRO A 209 -32.02 33.08 12.96
N ASP A 210 -31.97 32.83 11.66
CA ASP A 210 -32.70 31.81 10.91
C ASP A 210 -31.84 30.56 10.59
N PHE A 211 -30.61 30.48 11.11
CA PHE A 211 -29.70 29.37 10.83
C PHE A 211 -30.26 28.02 11.27
N GLU A 212 -31.02 27.97 12.36
CA GLU A 212 -31.63 26.72 12.83
C GLU A 212 -32.71 26.20 11.86
N ASP A 213 -33.52 27.11 11.32
CA ASP A 213 -34.51 26.76 10.28
C ASP A 213 -33.81 26.35 8.98
N PHE A 214 -32.68 26.98 8.64
CA PHE A 214 -31.83 26.61 7.51
C PHE A 214 -31.22 25.20 7.66
N VAL A 215 -30.76 24.83 8.84
CA VAL A 215 -30.24 23.49 9.13
C VAL A 215 -31.34 22.44 8.94
N GLN A 216 -32.53 22.68 9.49
CA GLN A 216 -33.68 21.79 9.29
C GLN A 216 -34.08 21.68 7.82
N PHE A 217 -34.02 22.79 7.08
CA PHE A 217 -34.30 22.81 5.64
C PHE A 217 -33.29 21.97 4.84
N MET A 218 -31.99 22.11 5.09
CA MET A 218 -30.95 21.33 4.38
C MET A 218 -31.02 19.83 4.69
N MET A 219 -31.57 19.44 5.85
CA MET A 219 -31.83 18.03 6.21
C MET A 219 -33.13 17.47 5.60
N SER A 220 -33.97 18.32 5.00
CA SER A 220 -35.33 17.91 4.55
C SER A 220 -35.34 17.04 3.29
N GLY A 221 -34.23 16.97 2.56
CA GLY A 221 -34.12 16.19 1.33
C GLY A 221 -32.68 16.07 0.82
N PRO A 222 -32.47 15.34 -0.28
CA PRO A 222 -31.15 15.19 -0.89
C PRO A 222 -30.67 16.52 -1.49
N CYS A 223 -29.38 16.82 -1.29
CA CYS A 223 -28.68 17.90 -1.98
C CYS A 223 -27.92 17.32 -3.19
N HIS A 224 -27.74 18.09 -4.25
CA HIS A 224 -26.92 17.69 -5.39
C HIS A 224 -25.58 18.46 -5.38
N ILE A 225 -24.49 17.75 -5.17
CA ILE A 225 -23.15 18.31 -4.92
C ILE A 225 -22.32 18.15 -6.19
N LEU A 226 -21.82 19.26 -6.71
CA LEU A 226 -21.01 19.33 -7.92
C LEU A 226 -19.58 19.75 -7.59
N ILE A 227 -18.60 19.09 -8.22
CA ILE A 227 -17.22 19.58 -8.24
C ILE A 227 -17.02 20.35 -9.54
N VAL A 228 -16.71 21.62 -9.40
CA VAL A 228 -16.50 22.56 -10.50
C VAL A 228 -15.01 22.84 -10.64
N CYS A 229 -14.48 22.80 -11.86
CA CYS A 229 -13.09 23.05 -12.15
C CYS A 229 -12.92 24.21 -13.13
N GLN A 230 -11.87 25.01 -12.97
CA GLN A 230 -11.57 26.11 -13.89
C GLN A 230 -10.54 25.65 -14.93
N LYS A 231 -10.97 25.46 -16.19
CA LYS A 231 -10.02 25.21 -17.28
C LYS A 231 -9.20 26.47 -17.53
N GLN A 232 -7.87 26.40 -17.39
CA GLN A 232 -7.01 27.42 -17.98
C GLN A 232 -7.20 27.36 -19.50
N ALA A 233 -7.32 28.52 -20.15
CA ALA A 233 -7.30 28.60 -21.60
C ALA A 233 -5.94 28.06 -22.08
N ALA A 234 -5.92 26.81 -22.52
CA ALA A 234 -4.81 26.27 -23.28
C ALA A 234 -4.70 27.15 -24.54
N ASP A 235 -3.51 27.71 -24.73
CA ASP A 235 -3.12 28.52 -25.87
C ASP A 235 -3.19 27.65 -27.14
N ASP A 236 -4.38 27.54 -27.74
CA ASP A 236 -4.58 27.07 -29.11
C ASP A 236 -4.15 28.19 -30.07
N ASN A 237 -2.87 28.55 -30.03
CA ASN A 237 -2.15 29.23 -31.09
C ASN A 237 -0.66 29.17 -30.75
N ILE A 238 0.12 28.37 -31.48
CA ILE A 238 1.56 28.59 -31.57
C ILE A 238 1.75 29.93 -32.30
N PRO A 239 2.23 31.02 -31.67
CA PRO A 239 2.70 32.16 -32.41
C PRO A 239 4.14 31.83 -32.82
N ASN A 240 4.30 31.69 -34.12
CA ASN A 240 5.57 31.57 -34.82
C ASN A 240 6.60 32.57 -34.24
N TRP A 241 7.68 32.07 -33.63
CA TRP A 241 8.72 32.87 -32.93
C TRP A 241 9.59 33.74 -33.86
N LYS A 242 9.08 34.13 -35.03
CA LYS A 242 9.85 34.86 -36.05
C LYS A 242 9.40 36.26 -36.39
N GLU A 243 8.28 36.76 -35.88
CA GLU A 243 7.90 38.15 -36.09
C GLU A 243 7.18 38.69 -34.85
N LEU A 244 7.92 39.41 -34.01
CA LEU A 244 7.53 40.73 -33.49
C LEU A 244 8.56 41.18 -32.45
N SER A 245 9.27 42.22 -32.86
CA SER A 245 10.09 43.12 -32.06
C SER A 245 9.26 43.88 -31.02
N GLU A 246 9.93 44.26 -29.94
CA GLU A 246 9.74 45.49 -29.15
C GLU A 246 8.30 46.01 -28.98
N SER A 247 7.82 45.91 -27.72
CA SER A 247 6.76 46.67 -27.04
C SER A 247 5.59 45.81 -26.57
N ASP A 248 5.61 45.43 -25.29
CA ASP A 248 4.47 45.60 -24.37
C ASP A 248 4.83 45.01 -23.00
N GLU A 249 5.50 45.83 -22.18
CA GLU A 249 5.41 45.73 -20.72
C GLU A 249 3.97 46.09 -20.33
N ASN A 250 3.10 45.10 -20.09
CA ASN A 250 1.95 45.13 -19.16
C ASN A 250 0.97 43.96 -19.43
N LEU A 251 1.20 42.80 -18.79
CA LEU A 251 0.13 41.85 -18.49
C LEU A 251 0.31 41.41 -17.03
N LEU A 252 -0.52 41.98 -16.15
CA LEU A 252 -0.61 41.61 -14.74
C LEU A 252 -1.27 40.23 -14.63
N GLU A 253 -0.64 39.29 -13.92
CA GLU A 253 -1.25 38.02 -13.53
C GLU A 253 -2.41 38.27 -12.54
N GLU A 254 -3.65 37.95 -12.93
CA GLU A 254 -4.81 37.91 -12.01
C GLU A 254 -4.64 36.75 -11.01
N SER A 255 -4.81 37.00 -9.71
CA SER A 255 -4.68 35.97 -8.66
C SER A 255 -5.86 35.00 -8.66
N GLU A 256 -5.64 33.75 -8.21
CA GLU A 256 -6.67 32.70 -8.18
C GLU A 256 -7.92 33.09 -7.35
N SER A 257 -7.76 33.89 -6.30
CA SER A 257 -8.88 34.45 -5.52
C SER A 257 -9.82 35.36 -6.34
N GLN A 258 -9.32 36.08 -7.35
CA GLN A 258 -10.15 36.95 -8.21
C GLN A 258 -10.92 36.17 -9.28
N LYS A 259 -10.52 34.91 -9.53
CA LYS A 259 -11.17 34.03 -10.51
C LYS A 259 -12.33 33.24 -9.90
N LEU A 260 -12.24 32.84 -8.62
CA LEU A 260 -13.33 32.19 -7.88
C LEU A 260 -14.53 33.13 -7.67
N SER A 261 -14.29 34.41 -7.36
CA SER A 261 -15.35 35.40 -7.16
C SER A 261 -16.23 35.61 -8.39
N ARG A 262 -15.71 35.36 -9.61
CA ARG A 262 -16.50 35.44 -10.86
C ARG A 262 -17.59 34.37 -10.95
N LEU A 263 -17.40 33.17 -10.39
CA LEU A 263 -18.44 32.11 -10.43
C LEU A 263 -19.62 32.47 -9.51
N GLY A 264 -19.33 33.00 -8.33
CA GLY A 264 -20.33 33.57 -7.42
C GLY A 264 -21.09 34.72 -8.09
N GLU A 265 -20.38 35.71 -8.66
CA GLU A 265 -20.99 36.85 -9.34
C GLU A 265 -21.86 36.47 -10.56
N VAL A 266 -21.50 35.44 -11.32
CA VAL A 266 -22.31 34.94 -12.46
C VAL A 266 -23.62 34.31 -11.98
N LEU A 267 -23.58 33.54 -10.88
CA LEU A 267 -24.78 32.93 -10.29
C LEU A 267 -25.66 33.95 -9.56
N GLU A 268 -25.07 35.01 -9.01
CA GLU A 268 -25.76 36.16 -8.41
C GLU A 268 -26.51 36.99 -9.47
N ASN A 269 -25.88 37.27 -10.62
CA ASN A 269 -26.50 38.04 -11.71
C ASN A 269 -27.67 37.31 -12.40
N GLU A 270 -27.74 35.98 -12.27
CA GLU A 270 -28.79 35.10 -12.82
C GLU A 270 -29.91 34.77 -11.79
N ASN A 271 -29.95 35.43 -10.63
CA ASN A 271 -30.96 35.22 -9.56
C ASN A 271 -30.99 33.79 -8.96
N MET A 272 -29.85 33.07 -8.95
CA MET A 272 -29.78 31.67 -8.49
C MET A 272 -29.22 31.46 -7.07
N LEU A 273 -29.04 32.54 -6.28
CA LEU A 273 -28.63 32.51 -4.86
C LEU A 273 -29.49 31.58 -3.97
N ASN A 274 -30.76 31.42 -4.31
CA ASN A 274 -31.68 30.56 -3.56
C ASN A 274 -31.55 29.07 -3.92
N VAL A 275 -30.81 28.73 -4.98
CA VAL A 275 -30.79 27.40 -5.60
C VAL A 275 -29.45 26.68 -5.42
N CYS A 276 -28.34 27.39 -5.55
CA CYS A 276 -26.99 26.81 -5.49
C CYS A 276 -26.07 27.67 -4.63
N ASP A 277 -25.43 27.08 -3.62
CA ASP A 277 -24.35 27.71 -2.87
C ASP A 277 -23.01 27.30 -3.49
N VAL A 278 -22.15 28.27 -3.81
CA VAL A 278 -20.77 28.05 -4.28
C VAL A 278 -19.83 28.57 -3.22
N GLN A 279 -18.76 27.82 -2.92
CA GLN A 279 -17.79 28.22 -1.91
C GLN A 279 -16.75 29.18 -2.47
N ASP A 280 -16.49 30.25 -1.73
CA ASP A 280 -15.60 31.34 -2.14
C ASP A 280 -14.14 31.15 -1.67
N SER A 281 -13.88 30.10 -0.86
CA SER A 281 -12.57 29.80 -0.28
C SER A 281 -12.00 28.47 -0.75
N ILE A 282 -10.73 28.48 -1.16
CA ILE A 282 -9.94 27.29 -1.55
C ILE A 282 -9.81 26.30 -0.38
N GLU A 283 -9.67 26.79 0.86
CA GLU A 283 -9.55 25.95 2.06
C GLU A 283 -10.87 25.22 2.38
N GLU A 284 -12.00 25.91 2.23
CA GLU A 284 -13.33 25.34 2.43
C GLU A 284 -13.68 24.34 1.33
N ALA A 285 -13.38 24.68 0.07
CA ALA A 285 -13.52 23.78 -1.06
C ALA A 285 -12.69 22.51 -0.87
N SER A 286 -11.44 22.62 -0.43
CA SER A 286 -10.55 21.47 -0.18
C SER A 286 -11.06 20.56 0.95
N ARG A 287 -11.57 21.14 2.05
CA ARG A 287 -12.15 20.38 3.17
C ARG A 287 -13.44 19.67 2.76
N GLN A 288 -14.30 20.33 1.97
CA GLN A 288 -15.53 19.73 1.45
C GLN A 288 -15.25 18.66 0.40
N LEU A 289 -14.24 18.85 -0.46
CA LEU A 289 -13.77 17.85 -1.42
C LEU A 289 -13.31 16.57 -0.71
N ALA A 290 -12.46 16.70 0.31
CA ALA A 290 -11.99 15.56 1.10
C ALA A 290 -13.12 14.84 1.82
N PHE A 291 -14.20 15.55 2.16
CA PHE A 291 -15.34 15.01 2.88
C PHE A 291 -16.37 14.31 1.99
N PHE A 292 -16.80 14.96 0.91
CA PHE A 292 -17.80 14.40 0.00
C PHE A 292 -17.19 13.38 -0.93
N PHE A 293 -15.97 13.66 -1.39
CA PHE A 293 -15.27 12.80 -2.31
C PHE A 293 -13.87 12.48 -1.78
N PRO A 294 -13.76 11.67 -0.70
CA PRO A 294 -12.47 11.30 -0.07
C PRO A 294 -11.51 10.53 -1.00
N ASN A 295 -11.99 10.13 -2.17
CA ASN A 295 -11.23 9.47 -3.23
C ASN A 295 -11.07 10.34 -4.49
N PHE A 296 -11.57 11.57 -4.50
CA PHE A 296 -11.37 12.53 -5.58
C PHE A 296 -9.90 12.93 -5.62
N GLY A 297 -9.26 12.74 -6.78
CA GLY A 297 -7.81 12.93 -6.92
C GLY A 297 -6.92 11.77 -6.49
N LYS A 298 -7.47 10.72 -5.87
CA LYS A 298 -6.74 9.45 -5.80
C LYS A 298 -6.78 8.85 -7.20
N LYS A 299 -5.60 8.56 -7.77
CA LYS A 299 -5.49 7.73 -8.97
C LYS A 299 -6.46 6.56 -8.79
N LYS A 300 -7.51 6.49 -9.63
CA LYS A 300 -8.26 5.25 -9.79
C LYS A 300 -7.22 4.23 -10.26
N THR A 301 -6.69 3.44 -9.33
CA THR A 301 -6.02 2.19 -9.63
C THR A 301 -7.09 1.29 -10.22
N GLY A 302 -7.37 1.49 -11.50
CA GLY A 302 -8.30 0.71 -12.30
C GLY A 302 -7.67 -0.63 -12.66
N GLN A 303 -7.50 -1.49 -11.67
CA GLN A 303 -7.93 -2.87 -11.73
C GLN A 303 -8.58 -3.14 -10.38
N ASN A 304 -9.83 -3.62 -10.36
CA ASN A 304 -10.47 -4.07 -9.12
C ASN A 304 -9.56 -5.11 -8.48
N ALA A 305 -8.79 -4.69 -7.48
CA ALA A 305 -7.93 -5.56 -6.71
C ALA A 305 -8.86 -6.38 -5.80
N GLU A 306 -9.34 -7.51 -6.31
CA GLU A 306 -10.22 -8.42 -5.61
C GLU A 306 -9.44 -9.06 -4.44
N ARG A 307 -10.13 -9.25 -3.32
CA ARG A 307 -9.59 -9.93 -2.14
C ARG A 307 -10.16 -11.34 -2.05
N THR A 308 -9.34 -12.31 -1.67
CA THR A 308 -9.79 -13.67 -1.34
C THR A 308 -9.13 -14.15 -0.06
N LEU A 309 -9.82 -15.03 0.67
CA LEU A 309 -9.22 -15.77 1.76
C LEU A 309 -8.48 -17.00 1.21
N ALA A 310 -7.28 -17.24 1.74
CA ALA A 310 -6.60 -18.52 1.65
C ALA A 310 -6.33 -19.05 3.06
N LEU A 311 -6.73 -20.30 3.34
CA LEU A 311 -6.35 -20.98 4.59
C LEU A 311 -5.38 -22.11 4.32
N ILE A 312 -4.30 -22.15 5.10
CA ILE A 312 -3.40 -23.28 5.21
C ILE A 312 -3.75 -24.02 6.50
N ARG A 313 -4.30 -25.23 6.35
CA ARG A 313 -4.79 -26.05 7.46
C ARG A 313 -3.64 -26.58 8.34
N PRO A 314 -3.92 -26.99 9.60
CA PRO A 314 -2.86 -27.30 10.56
C PRO A 314 -1.87 -28.39 10.16
N SER A 315 -2.34 -29.41 9.45
CA SER A 315 -1.51 -30.51 8.92
C SER A 315 -0.45 -30.00 7.94
N LEU A 316 -0.84 -29.16 6.98
CA LEU A 316 0.10 -28.60 6.00
C LEU A 316 0.97 -27.48 6.58
N LEU A 317 0.42 -26.69 7.51
CA LEU A 317 1.17 -25.61 8.14
C LEU A 317 2.41 -26.12 8.89
N LYS A 318 2.30 -27.30 9.52
CA LYS A 318 3.41 -27.95 10.25
C LYS A 318 4.54 -28.40 9.33
N GLU A 319 4.22 -28.83 8.10
CA GLU A 319 5.20 -29.45 7.21
C GLU A 319 5.78 -28.47 6.17
N ASN A 320 4.94 -27.65 5.53
CA ASN A 320 5.28 -26.98 4.27
C ASN A 320 4.76 -25.53 4.18
N LYS A 321 4.90 -24.73 5.25
CA LYS A 321 4.48 -23.32 5.27
C LYS A 321 5.18 -22.46 4.20
N SER A 322 6.51 -22.52 4.14
CA SER A 322 7.32 -21.63 3.31
C SER A 322 7.13 -21.87 1.81
N THR A 323 6.98 -23.12 1.39
CA THR A 323 6.78 -23.49 0.00
C THR A 323 5.43 -23.03 -0.54
N VAL A 324 4.35 -23.18 0.24
CA VAL A 324 3.02 -22.66 -0.12
C VAL A 324 3.03 -21.15 -0.25
N LEU A 325 3.63 -20.44 0.72
CA LEU A 325 3.74 -18.97 0.68
C LEU A 325 4.56 -18.48 -0.53
N GLN A 326 5.63 -19.19 -0.87
CA GLN A 326 6.42 -18.87 -2.07
C GLN A 326 5.60 -19.09 -3.34
N ARG A 327 4.86 -20.20 -3.43
CA ARG A 327 4.03 -20.50 -4.60
C ARG A 327 2.89 -19.49 -4.80
N ILE A 328 2.30 -18.98 -3.71
CA ILE A 328 1.32 -17.88 -3.75
C ILE A 328 1.94 -16.62 -4.35
N LYS A 329 3.16 -16.26 -3.92
CA LYS A 329 3.89 -15.08 -4.43
C LYS A 329 4.33 -15.25 -5.89
N ASP A 330 4.84 -16.42 -6.24
CA ASP A 330 5.27 -16.75 -7.61
C ASP A 330 4.10 -16.68 -8.60
N ASP A 331 2.88 -16.99 -8.14
CA ASP A 331 1.68 -16.85 -8.95
C ASP A 331 1.22 -15.39 -9.12
N GLY A 332 1.80 -14.44 -8.38
CA GLY A 332 1.49 -13.01 -8.47
C GLY A 332 0.45 -12.50 -7.47
N PHE A 333 0.13 -13.27 -6.42
CA PHE A 333 -0.69 -12.76 -5.32
C PHE A 333 0.12 -11.88 -4.37
N THR A 334 -0.48 -10.78 -3.93
CA THR A 334 0.03 -10.00 -2.80
C THR A 334 -0.65 -10.47 -1.52
N ILE A 335 0.12 -10.88 -0.52
CA ILE A 335 -0.40 -11.17 0.82
C ILE A 335 -0.47 -9.84 1.56
N VAL A 336 -1.69 -9.30 1.73
CA VAL A 336 -1.88 -8.02 2.44
C VAL A 336 -2.03 -8.20 3.93
N MET A 337 -2.49 -9.38 4.38
CA MET A 337 -2.53 -9.74 5.79
C MET A 337 -2.32 -11.24 5.97
N GLN A 338 -1.80 -11.62 7.12
CA GLN A 338 -1.70 -13.01 7.56
C GLN A 338 -1.95 -13.12 9.06
N ARG A 339 -2.63 -14.17 9.49
CA ARG A 339 -2.91 -14.44 10.90
C ARG A 339 -2.87 -15.93 11.17
N GLU A 340 -2.07 -16.33 12.16
CA GLU A 340 -2.07 -17.69 12.68
C GLU A 340 -3.08 -17.79 13.82
N VAL A 341 -4.01 -18.75 13.73
CA VAL A 341 -5.12 -18.91 14.68
C VAL A 341 -5.37 -20.38 14.98
N VAL A 342 -5.51 -20.72 16.25
CA VAL A 342 -6.04 -22.02 16.69
C VAL A 342 -7.53 -21.84 16.87
N LEU A 343 -8.33 -22.49 16.02
CA LEU A 343 -9.79 -22.39 16.07
C LEU A 343 -10.34 -23.29 17.18
N THR A 344 -11.32 -22.79 17.94
CA THR A 344 -12.14 -23.65 18.79
C THR A 344 -13.13 -24.45 17.93
N GLU A 345 -13.73 -25.50 18.50
CA GLU A 345 -14.76 -26.27 17.77
C GLU A 345 -15.94 -25.38 17.37
N GLU A 346 -16.37 -24.48 18.27
CA GLU A 346 -17.46 -23.53 18.01
C GLU A 346 -17.13 -22.60 16.85
N GLN A 347 -15.91 -22.04 16.83
CA GLN A 347 -15.44 -21.16 15.76
C GLN A 347 -15.33 -21.91 14.42
N ALA A 348 -14.80 -23.14 14.43
CA ALA A 348 -14.70 -23.95 13.22
C ALA A 348 -16.08 -24.35 12.67
N ARG A 349 -17.03 -24.65 13.55
CA ARG A 349 -18.42 -24.96 13.18
C ARG A 349 -19.16 -23.75 12.63
N GLU A 350 -18.97 -22.58 13.22
CA GLU A 350 -19.51 -21.32 12.71
C GLU A 350 -18.96 -21.01 11.32
N PHE A 351 -17.64 -21.10 11.13
CA PHE A 351 -16.99 -20.82 9.86
C PHE A 351 -17.44 -21.77 8.74
N TYR A 352 -17.52 -23.08 9.02
CA TYR A 352 -17.94 -24.09 8.03
C TYR A 352 -19.42 -24.48 8.16
N LYS A 353 -20.28 -23.60 8.68
CA LYS A 353 -21.69 -23.90 8.95
C LYS A 353 -22.46 -24.45 7.74
N GLU A 354 -22.13 -23.99 6.54
CA GLU A 354 -22.73 -24.47 5.29
C GLU A 354 -22.44 -25.96 5.01
N HIS A 355 -21.38 -26.51 5.60
CA HIS A 355 -20.97 -27.91 5.46
C HIS A 355 -21.46 -28.80 6.61
N GLU A 356 -22.26 -28.30 7.57
CA GLU A 356 -22.60 -29.04 8.78
C GLU A 356 -23.32 -30.38 8.53
N ASN A 357 -24.02 -30.50 7.40
CA ASN A 357 -24.76 -31.70 7.02
C ASN A 357 -23.96 -32.66 6.12
N GLU A 358 -22.69 -32.38 5.85
CA GLU A 358 -21.84 -33.20 4.99
C GLU A 358 -21.16 -34.33 5.80
N ASP A 359 -21.06 -35.53 5.23
CA ASP A 359 -20.51 -36.71 5.92
C ASP A 359 -19.04 -36.52 6.37
N TYR A 360 -18.28 -35.67 5.68
CA TYR A 360 -16.89 -35.36 6.01
C TYR A 360 -16.72 -34.23 7.04
N PHE A 361 -17.82 -33.59 7.47
CA PHE A 361 -17.78 -32.44 8.38
C PHE A 361 -17.16 -32.74 9.75
N PRO A 362 -17.44 -33.89 10.41
CA PRO A 362 -16.80 -34.22 11.68
C PRO A 362 -15.28 -34.30 11.56
N THR A 363 -14.78 -34.93 10.49
CA THR A 363 -13.35 -35.00 10.20
C THR A 363 -12.76 -33.62 9.92
N LEU A 364 -13.49 -32.75 9.21
CA LEU A 364 -13.07 -31.37 8.97
C LEU A 364 -12.91 -30.60 10.28
N LEU A 365 -13.87 -30.70 11.21
CA LEU A 365 -13.79 -30.05 12.52
C LEU A 365 -12.59 -30.54 13.33
N GLU A 366 -12.35 -31.86 13.38
CA GLU A 366 -11.19 -32.45 14.04
C GLU A 366 -9.88 -31.89 13.45
N GLN A 367 -9.78 -31.82 12.12
CA GLN A 367 -8.60 -31.29 11.45
C GLN A 367 -8.35 -29.81 11.79
N MET A 368 -9.39 -28.98 11.74
CA MET A 368 -9.27 -27.54 11.95
C MET A 368 -8.98 -27.16 13.41
N THR A 369 -9.39 -28.00 14.36
CA THR A 369 -9.13 -27.81 15.80
C THR A 369 -7.84 -28.50 16.28
N SER A 370 -7.19 -29.30 15.44
CA SER A 370 -5.96 -30.04 15.79
C SER A 370 -4.69 -29.18 15.97
N GLY A 371 -4.74 -27.90 15.63
CA GLY A 371 -3.60 -27.01 15.73
C GLY A 371 -3.78 -25.65 15.05
N PRO A 372 -2.69 -24.88 14.88
CA PRO A 372 -2.74 -23.57 14.26
C PRO A 372 -3.07 -23.66 12.77
N THR A 373 -3.98 -22.80 12.32
CA THR A 373 -4.31 -22.55 10.91
C THR A 373 -3.73 -21.19 10.52
N LEU A 374 -3.15 -21.07 9.33
CA LEU A 374 -2.72 -19.77 8.80
C LEU A 374 -3.77 -19.24 7.84
N ALA A 375 -4.42 -18.14 8.22
CA ALA A 375 -5.30 -17.36 7.37
C ALA A 375 -4.49 -16.29 6.64
N LEU A 376 -4.73 -16.14 5.34
CA LEU A 376 -4.08 -15.15 4.48
C LEU A 376 -5.16 -14.36 3.73
N ALA A 377 -5.07 -13.03 3.77
CA ALA A 377 -5.81 -12.16 2.87
C ALA A 377 -4.95 -11.91 1.63
N LEU A 378 -5.40 -12.43 0.50
CA LEU A 378 -4.69 -12.30 -0.77
C LEU A 378 -5.36 -11.23 -1.63
N VAL A 379 -4.54 -10.43 -2.31
CA VAL A 379 -4.97 -9.42 -3.28
C VAL A 379 -4.38 -9.73 -4.64
N ARG A 380 -5.25 -9.71 -5.66
CA ARG A 380 -4.91 -9.81 -7.08
C ARG A 380 -6.11 -9.40 -7.93
N GLU A 381 -5.88 -9.04 -9.20
CA GLU A 381 -6.94 -9.05 -10.21
C GLU A 381 -7.58 -10.47 -10.29
N ASN A 382 -8.91 -10.54 -10.17
CA ASN A 382 -9.69 -11.79 -10.13
C ASN A 382 -9.16 -12.81 -9.11
N ALA A 383 -8.75 -12.34 -7.93
CA ALA A 383 -8.12 -13.12 -6.88
C ALA A 383 -8.89 -14.40 -6.52
N VAL A 384 -10.21 -14.35 -6.40
CA VAL A 384 -11.03 -15.52 -6.02
C VAL A 384 -10.94 -16.60 -7.08
N GLN A 385 -11.21 -16.27 -8.34
CA GLN A 385 -11.17 -17.24 -9.43
C GLN A 385 -9.76 -17.79 -9.61
N ARG A 386 -8.76 -16.91 -9.58
CA ARG A 386 -7.37 -17.32 -9.79
C ARG A 386 -6.86 -18.21 -8.67
N TRP A 387 -7.24 -17.94 -7.42
CA TRP A 387 -6.86 -18.78 -6.29
C TRP A 387 -7.49 -20.16 -6.42
N ARG A 388 -8.76 -20.23 -6.86
CA ARG A 388 -9.44 -21.49 -7.14
C ARG A 388 -8.78 -22.30 -8.25
N ASP A 389 -8.35 -21.64 -9.34
CA ASP A 389 -7.64 -22.30 -10.43
C ASP A 389 -6.32 -22.90 -9.95
N LEU A 390 -5.59 -22.16 -9.12
CA LEU A 390 -4.32 -22.60 -8.54
C LEU A 390 -4.53 -23.77 -7.55
N LEU A 391 -5.61 -23.73 -6.75
CA LEU A 391 -5.99 -24.80 -5.82
C LEU A 391 -6.34 -26.11 -6.54
N GLY A 392 -7.06 -26.03 -7.66
CA GLY A 392 -7.59 -27.19 -8.37
C GLY A 392 -8.82 -27.83 -7.68
N PRO A 393 -9.23 -29.02 -8.14
CA PRO A 393 -10.44 -29.72 -7.67
C PRO A 393 -10.53 -29.87 -6.14
N LYS A 394 -11.75 -29.94 -5.59
CA LYS A 394 -11.99 -29.98 -4.14
C LYS A 394 -11.55 -31.30 -3.49
N THR A 395 -11.73 -32.41 -4.20
CA THR A 395 -11.33 -33.76 -3.74
C THR A 395 -9.89 -34.06 -4.17
N LEU A 396 -9.16 -34.76 -3.32
CA LEU A 396 -7.75 -35.06 -3.57
C LEU A 396 -7.57 -36.03 -4.74
N GLU A 397 -8.49 -36.98 -4.90
CA GLU A 397 -8.48 -37.95 -5.99
C GLU A 397 -8.62 -37.24 -7.33
N GLU A 398 -9.62 -36.36 -7.45
CA GLU A 398 -9.85 -35.61 -8.68
C GLU A 398 -8.71 -34.63 -8.97
N ALA A 399 -8.15 -33.98 -7.94
CA ALA A 399 -7.00 -33.11 -8.10
C ALA A 399 -5.78 -33.87 -8.63
N LYS A 400 -5.46 -35.03 -8.05
CA LYS A 400 -4.33 -35.87 -8.50
C LYS A 400 -4.52 -36.41 -9.92
N GLU A 401 -5.73 -36.78 -10.29
CA GLU A 401 -6.01 -37.35 -11.62
C GLU A 401 -6.08 -36.29 -12.72
N LYS A 402 -6.83 -35.21 -12.51
CA LYS A 402 -7.13 -34.21 -13.55
C LYS A 402 -6.15 -33.04 -13.58
N CYS A 403 -5.60 -32.67 -12.42
CA CYS A 403 -4.76 -31.48 -12.28
C CYS A 403 -3.57 -31.74 -11.32
N PRO A 404 -2.63 -32.65 -11.68
CA PRO A 404 -1.55 -33.08 -10.78
C PRO A 404 -0.60 -31.94 -10.35
N THR A 405 -0.59 -30.82 -11.06
CA THR A 405 0.20 -29.62 -10.75
C THR A 405 -0.54 -28.58 -9.89
N SER A 406 -1.78 -28.86 -9.49
CA SER A 406 -2.58 -28.00 -8.61
C SER A 406 -2.09 -28.07 -7.18
N LEU A 407 -2.31 -27.02 -6.37
CA LEU A 407 -1.80 -27.01 -4.99
C LEU A 407 -2.40 -28.12 -4.14
N ARG A 408 -3.67 -28.49 -4.35
CA ARG A 408 -4.30 -29.58 -3.60
C ARG A 408 -3.72 -30.95 -3.96
N ALA A 409 -3.27 -31.15 -5.20
CA ALA A 409 -2.58 -32.36 -5.61
C ALA A 409 -1.13 -32.39 -5.10
N GLU A 410 -0.41 -31.27 -5.26
CA GLU A 410 1.01 -31.13 -4.90
C GLU A 410 1.24 -31.22 -3.38
N TYR A 411 0.35 -30.64 -2.58
CA TYR A 411 0.42 -30.63 -1.12
C TYR A 411 -0.55 -31.62 -0.45
N ALA A 412 -0.97 -32.67 -1.17
CA ALA A 412 -1.75 -33.73 -0.57
C ALA A 412 -0.90 -34.49 0.47
N ILE A 413 -1.43 -34.66 1.68
CA ILE A 413 -0.79 -35.44 2.74
C ILE A 413 -1.40 -36.83 2.75
N ASP A 414 -0.56 -37.86 2.74
CA ASP A 414 -0.99 -39.26 2.77
C ASP A 414 -1.77 -39.57 4.05
N ASN A 415 -2.83 -40.37 3.94
CA ASN A 415 -3.75 -40.74 5.01
C ASN A 415 -4.60 -39.59 5.59
N VAL A 416 -4.63 -38.42 4.95
CA VAL A 416 -5.59 -37.36 5.24
C VAL A 416 -6.61 -37.27 4.10
N PRO A 417 -7.92 -37.53 4.35
CA PRO A 417 -8.92 -37.59 3.30
C PRO A 417 -9.34 -36.20 2.77
N LEU A 418 -9.02 -35.13 3.51
CA LEU A 418 -9.40 -33.77 3.16
C LEU A 418 -8.25 -33.02 2.50
N ASN A 419 -8.59 -32.09 1.60
CA ASN A 419 -7.61 -31.16 1.06
C ASN A 419 -7.03 -30.25 2.16
N GLN A 420 -5.80 -29.77 1.93
CA GLN A 420 -5.03 -29.02 2.93
C GLN A 420 -5.19 -27.49 2.84
N LEU A 421 -5.87 -27.02 1.79
CA LEU A 421 -5.93 -25.62 1.42
C LEU A 421 -7.38 -25.21 1.12
N HIS A 422 -7.82 -24.17 1.82
CA HIS A 422 -9.12 -23.53 1.60
C HIS A 422 -8.99 -22.31 0.70
N GLY A 423 -10.04 -22.07 -0.09
CA GLY A 423 -10.20 -20.85 -0.84
C GLY A 423 -11.69 -20.55 -0.99
N SER A 424 -12.04 -19.27 -0.85
CA SER A 424 -13.40 -18.80 -0.98
C SER A 424 -13.98 -19.15 -2.35
N SER A 425 -15.27 -19.48 -2.40
CA SER A 425 -15.92 -19.91 -3.65
C SER A 425 -16.45 -18.75 -4.49
N SER A 426 -16.72 -17.59 -3.87
CA SER A 426 -17.22 -16.39 -4.52
C SER A 426 -16.66 -15.13 -3.82
N PRO A 427 -16.77 -13.94 -4.45
CA PRO A 427 -16.37 -12.68 -3.82
C PRO A 427 -17.15 -12.38 -2.54
N ASP A 428 -18.45 -12.67 -2.51
CA ASP A 428 -19.28 -12.47 -1.31
C ASP A 428 -18.87 -13.40 -0.17
N GLN A 429 -18.51 -14.64 -0.48
CA GLN A 429 -17.99 -15.57 0.52
C GLN A 429 -16.60 -15.14 0.98
N ALA A 430 -15.75 -14.67 0.06
CA ALA A 430 -14.44 -14.13 0.39
C ALA A 430 -14.55 -12.98 1.40
N GLN A 431 -15.47 -12.03 1.19
CA GLN A 431 -15.67 -10.94 2.12
C GLN A 431 -16.08 -11.44 3.51
N LYS A 432 -17.11 -12.30 3.61
CA LYS A 432 -17.56 -12.87 4.89
C LYS A 432 -16.46 -13.64 5.61
N GLU A 433 -15.71 -14.45 4.88
CA GLU A 433 -14.62 -15.25 5.43
C GLU A 433 -13.44 -14.36 5.85
N LEU A 434 -13.14 -13.28 5.11
CA LEU A 434 -12.15 -12.28 5.49
C LEU A 434 -12.58 -11.55 6.76
N ASP A 435 -13.84 -11.12 6.88
CA ASP A 435 -14.35 -10.46 8.08
C ASP A 435 -14.28 -11.38 9.32
N PHE A 436 -14.47 -12.69 9.14
CA PHE A 436 -14.32 -13.67 10.22
C PHE A 436 -12.88 -13.76 10.74
N PHE A 437 -11.89 -13.81 9.84
CA PHE A 437 -10.48 -13.96 10.23
C PHE A 437 -9.74 -12.64 10.46
N PHE A 438 -10.19 -11.55 9.87
CA PHE A 438 -9.60 -10.22 9.92
C PHE A 438 -10.67 -9.16 10.21
N PRO A 439 -11.42 -9.29 11.33
CA PRO A 439 -12.41 -8.29 11.68
C PRO A 439 -11.73 -6.95 11.89
N MET A 440 -12.50 -5.87 11.75
CA MET A 440 -12.07 -4.55 12.19
C MET A 440 -11.73 -4.63 13.69
N GLU A 441 -10.52 -4.22 14.04
CA GLU A 441 -10.03 -4.23 15.42
C GLU A 441 -9.71 -2.82 15.87
N HIS A 442 -9.80 -2.60 17.18
CA HIS A 442 -9.40 -1.37 17.84
C HIS A 442 -8.25 -1.65 18.80
N THR A 443 -7.24 -0.78 18.79
CA THR A 443 -6.10 -0.86 19.71
C THR A 443 -5.83 0.50 20.35
N LEU A 444 -5.23 0.47 21.53
CA LEU A 444 -4.73 1.68 22.18
C LEU A 444 -3.34 2.00 21.64
N ALA A 445 -3.15 3.22 21.17
CA ALA A 445 -1.84 3.80 20.91
C ALA A 445 -1.58 4.98 21.84
N VAL A 446 -0.36 5.07 22.36
CA VAL A 446 0.04 6.18 23.23
C VAL A 446 1.35 6.74 22.71
N ILE A 447 1.38 8.04 22.42
CA ILE A 447 2.62 8.81 22.24
C ILE A 447 3.02 9.33 23.62
N LYS A 448 4.16 8.84 24.12
CA LYS A 448 4.67 9.15 25.45
C LYS A 448 5.13 10.61 25.56
N PRO A 449 5.26 11.16 26.78
CA PRO A 449 5.59 12.57 26.97
C PRO A 449 6.90 13.01 26.30
N SER A 450 7.90 12.11 26.25
CA SER A 450 9.20 12.38 25.64
C SER A 450 9.15 12.59 24.13
N ALA A 451 8.23 11.92 23.42
CA ALA A 451 8.09 12.05 21.97
C ALA A 451 6.97 13.02 21.57
N LEU A 452 6.03 13.31 22.47
CA LEU A 452 4.86 14.14 22.15
C LEU A 452 5.26 15.55 21.70
N LYS A 453 6.25 16.17 22.34
CA LYS A 453 6.61 17.57 22.03
C LYS A 453 7.29 17.74 20.68
N GLU A 454 8.08 16.76 20.26
CA GLU A 454 8.97 16.88 19.10
C GLU A 454 8.47 16.09 17.88
N HIS A 455 7.72 15.00 18.09
CA HIS A 455 7.44 14.00 17.04
C HIS A 455 5.97 13.62 16.91
N LYS A 456 5.04 14.35 17.55
CA LYS A 456 3.59 14.03 17.51
C LYS A 456 3.08 13.89 16.08
N ASP A 457 3.27 14.91 15.26
CA ASP A 457 2.66 14.98 13.93
C ASP A 457 3.31 13.99 12.97
N ASP A 458 4.61 13.73 13.13
CA ASP A 458 5.32 12.71 12.37
C ASP A 458 4.80 11.30 12.71
N ILE A 459 4.63 10.99 14.00
CA ILE A 459 4.11 9.69 14.44
C ILE A 459 2.66 9.49 13.97
N ILE A 460 1.82 10.53 14.04
CA ILE A 460 0.44 10.45 13.53
C ILE A 460 0.44 10.21 12.03
N ARG A 461 1.33 10.89 11.28
CA ARG A 461 1.49 10.67 9.84
C ARG A 461 1.92 9.24 9.52
N GLU A 462 2.85 8.65 10.26
CA GLU A 462 3.23 7.24 10.10
C GLU A 462 2.07 6.29 10.38
N VAL A 463 1.26 6.58 11.42
CA VAL A 463 0.05 5.82 11.74
C VAL A 463 -0.95 5.86 10.57
N THR A 464 -1.22 7.04 10.02
CA THR A 464 -2.14 7.20 8.88
C THR A 464 -1.60 6.56 7.61
N ASN A 465 -0.31 6.72 7.31
CA ASN A 465 0.36 6.10 6.16
C ASN A 465 0.34 4.57 6.25
N ALA A 466 0.42 4.01 7.47
CA ALA A 466 0.27 2.59 7.72
C ALA A 466 -1.19 2.09 7.61
N GLY A 467 -2.14 2.95 7.25
CA GLY A 467 -3.53 2.61 6.99
C GLY A 467 -4.40 2.46 8.24
N PHE A 468 -3.97 3.02 9.38
CA PHE A 468 -4.83 3.10 10.56
C PHE A 468 -5.79 4.27 10.47
N ILE A 469 -7.03 4.04 10.91
CA ILE A 469 -7.99 5.10 11.19
C ILE A 469 -7.81 5.55 12.64
N VAL A 470 -7.56 6.84 12.86
CA VAL A 470 -7.52 7.42 14.21
C VAL A 470 -8.95 7.74 14.63
N SER A 471 -9.66 6.75 15.17
CA SER A 471 -11.09 6.89 15.51
C SER A 471 -11.34 7.85 16.67
N LYS A 472 -10.38 7.99 17.59
CA LYS A 472 -10.45 8.95 18.70
C LYS A 472 -9.05 9.28 19.18
N MET A 473 -8.83 10.52 19.61
CA MET A 473 -7.59 10.92 20.27
C MET A 473 -7.85 11.91 21.40
N LYS A 474 -7.00 11.89 22.43
CA LYS A 474 -6.99 12.89 23.50
C LYS A 474 -5.61 13.03 24.10
N GLU A 475 -5.30 14.23 24.55
CA GLU A 475 -4.14 14.46 25.41
C GLU A 475 -4.50 14.10 26.87
N THR A 476 -3.60 13.44 27.58
CA THR A 476 -3.81 13.01 28.96
C THR A 476 -2.51 13.10 29.74
N CYS A 477 -2.54 13.82 30.86
CA CYS A 477 -1.48 13.78 31.86
C CYS A 477 -1.80 12.64 32.83
N PHE A 478 -1.03 11.57 32.79
CA PHE A 478 -1.20 10.46 33.73
C PHE A 478 -0.67 10.88 35.10
N THR A 479 -1.48 10.70 36.15
CA THR A 479 -0.94 10.77 37.51
C THR A 479 -0.07 9.55 37.78
N HIS A 480 0.75 9.61 38.83
CA HIS A 480 1.59 8.48 39.23
C HIS A 480 0.73 7.22 39.47
N GLU A 481 -0.38 7.36 40.20
CA GLU A 481 -1.31 6.25 40.48
C GLU A 481 -1.96 5.71 39.21
N MET A 482 -2.31 6.60 38.25
CA MET A 482 -2.85 6.17 36.96
C MET A 482 -1.82 5.39 36.14
N ALA A 483 -0.58 5.87 36.09
CA ALA A 483 0.51 5.21 35.39
C ALA A 483 0.88 3.86 36.02
N GLU A 484 0.85 3.74 37.35
CA GLU A 484 1.02 2.45 38.05
C GLU A 484 -0.05 1.45 37.66
N GLN A 485 -1.33 1.85 37.68
CA GLN A 485 -2.42 0.95 37.28
C GLN A 485 -2.32 0.59 35.79
N PHE A 486 -1.98 1.55 34.93
CA PHE A 486 -1.79 1.32 33.50
C PHE A 486 -0.67 0.29 33.22
N TYR A 487 0.43 0.34 33.98
CA TYR A 487 1.56 -0.58 33.84
C TYR A 487 1.59 -1.72 34.85
N LYS A 488 0.47 -2.01 35.53
CA LYS A 488 0.40 -2.98 36.64
C LYS A 488 1.00 -4.35 36.34
N ASN A 489 0.94 -4.82 35.09
CA ASN A 489 1.56 -6.08 34.65
C ASN A 489 3.11 -6.09 34.72
N HIS A 490 3.73 -4.95 35.03
CA HIS A 490 5.17 -4.77 35.23
C HIS A 490 5.54 -4.51 36.69
N GLU A 491 4.59 -4.54 37.63
CA GLU A 491 4.83 -4.36 39.06
C GLU A 491 5.89 -5.35 39.57
N GLY A 492 6.81 -4.87 40.40
CA GLY A 492 7.93 -5.65 40.94
C GLY A 492 9.13 -5.82 40.00
N LYS A 493 9.08 -5.32 38.76
CA LYS A 493 10.26 -5.27 37.87
C LYS A 493 11.16 -4.09 38.28
N PRO A 494 12.50 -4.21 38.16
CA PRO A 494 13.44 -3.18 38.63
C PRO A 494 13.33 -1.83 37.91
N PHE A 495 12.66 -1.79 36.76
CA PHE A 495 12.43 -0.58 35.96
C PHE A 495 11.03 0.01 36.12
N PHE A 496 10.15 -0.59 36.94
CA PHE A 496 8.75 -0.20 37.06
C PHE A 496 8.58 1.26 37.51
N ASP A 497 9.20 1.63 38.63
CA ASP A 497 9.10 2.99 39.18
C ASP A 497 9.64 4.04 38.20
N GLN A 498 10.72 3.71 37.47
CA GLN A 498 11.29 4.61 36.47
C GLN A 498 10.35 4.79 35.27
N LEU A 499 9.68 3.72 34.84
CA LEU A 499 8.69 3.76 33.76
C LEU A 499 7.47 4.61 34.15
N VAL A 500 6.96 4.43 35.37
CA VAL A 500 5.84 5.19 35.93
C VAL A 500 6.19 6.69 36.02
N ASN A 501 7.39 7.00 36.53
CA ASN A 501 7.89 8.37 36.58
C ASN A 501 7.96 9.00 35.18
N CYS A 502 8.57 8.32 34.21
CA CYS A 502 8.65 8.82 32.82
C CYS A 502 7.27 9.06 32.20
N MET A 503 6.29 8.21 32.51
CA MET A 503 4.92 8.36 32.00
C MET A 503 4.17 9.55 32.63
N SER A 504 4.53 9.89 33.87
CA SER A 504 3.87 10.95 34.66
C SER A 504 4.57 12.32 34.54
N GLU A 505 5.69 12.40 33.81
CA GLU A 505 6.49 13.62 33.63
C GLU A 505 5.77 14.71 32.80
N GLY A 506 4.73 14.36 32.03
CA GLY A 506 4.03 15.31 31.19
C GLY A 506 2.84 14.73 30.44
N PRO A 507 2.25 15.50 29.50
CA PRO A 507 1.13 15.04 28.69
C PRO A 507 1.55 13.91 27.75
N SER A 508 0.65 12.97 27.54
CA SER A 508 0.73 11.92 26.50
C SER A 508 -0.44 12.07 25.54
N MET A 509 -0.23 11.77 24.26
CA MET A 509 -1.34 11.63 23.31
C MET A 509 -1.82 10.19 23.31
N VAL A 510 -3.08 9.96 23.68
CA VAL A 510 -3.69 8.65 23.66
C VAL A 510 -4.68 8.59 22.49
N MET A 511 -4.60 7.54 21.69
CA MET A 511 -5.40 7.34 20.49
C MET A 511 -6.05 5.95 20.51
N ILE A 512 -7.26 5.87 19.98
CA ILE A 512 -7.90 4.63 19.56
C ILE A 512 -7.62 4.48 18.06
N LEU A 513 -6.83 3.48 17.70
CA LEU A 513 -6.52 3.17 16.32
C LEU A 513 -7.38 2.00 15.84
N SER A 514 -7.93 2.13 14.65
CA SER A 514 -8.84 1.14 14.07
C SER A 514 -8.31 0.66 12.73
N LYS A 515 -8.18 -0.66 12.58
CA LYS A 515 -7.68 -1.34 11.37
C LYS A 515 -8.00 -2.84 11.48
N GLU A 516 -8.10 -3.54 10.35
CA GLU A 516 -8.01 -5.00 10.36
C GLU A 516 -6.68 -5.42 11.02
N ASN A 517 -6.73 -6.34 11.99
CA ASN A 517 -5.55 -6.79 12.75
C ASN A 517 -4.80 -5.65 13.49
N ALA A 518 -5.51 -4.60 13.93
CA ALA A 518 -4.94 -3.37 14.47
C ALA A 518 -3.88 -3.57 15.56
N VAL A 519 -4.09 -4.52 16.48
CA VAL A 519 -3.15 -4.73 17.60
C VAL A 519 -1.79 -5.18 17.08
N GLU A 520 -1.75 -6.17 16.19
CA GLU A 520 -0.49 -6.74 15.69
C GLU A 520 0.19 -5.76 14.72
N GLU A 521 -0.58 -5.15 13.82
CA GLU A 521 -0.09 -4.13 12.90
C GLU A 521 0.53 -2.94 13.66
N TRP A 522 -0.09 -2.52 14.77
CA TRP A 522 0.43 -1.41 15.57
C TRP A 522 1.72 -1.81 16.27
N ARG A 523 1.80 -3.05 16.77
CA ARG A 523 3.03 -3.58 17.38
C ARG A 523 4.16 -3.67 16.37
N GLN A 524 3.87 -4.08 15.14
CA GLN A 524 4.83 -4.12 14.05
C GLN A 524 5.32 -2.71 13.69
N LEU A 525 4.40 -1.74 13.56
CA LEU A 525 4.74 -0.35 13.27
C LEU A 525 5.56 0.31 14.39
N MET A 526 5.24 0.02 15.65
CA MET A 526 6.03 0.47 16.80
C MET A 526 7.43 -0.14 16.80
N GLY A 527 7.58 -1.42 16.45
CA GLY A 527 8.83 -2.16 16.56
C GLY A 527 9.18 -2.58 18.00
N PRO A 528 10.34 -3.25 18.20
CA PRO A 528 10.84 -3.68 19.51
C PRO A 528 10.91 -2.55 20.54
N ALA A 529 10.67 -2.87 21.83
CA ALA A 529 10.66 -1.87 22.89
C ALA A 529 12.04 -1.22 23.15
N ASP A 530 13.12 -1.95 22.84
CA ASP A 530 14.49 -1.45 22.88
C ASP A 530 14.82 -0.75 21.54
N PRO A 531 15.17 0.55 21.56
CA PRO A 531 15.53 1.31 20.36
C PRO A 531 16.64 0.68 19.52
N GLU A 532 17.64 0.08 20.14
CA GLU A 532 18.79 -0.48 19.41
C GLU A 532 18.38 -1.77 18.71
N ALA A 533 17.57 -2.62 19.36
CA ALA A 533 16.95 -3.76 18.71
C ALA A 533 15.99 -3.33 17.59
N ALA A 534 15.26 -2.23 17.78
CA ALA A 534 14.38 -1.67 16.76
C ALA A 534 15.17 -1.20 15.54
N LYS A 535 16.26 -0.44 15.71
CA LYS A 535 17.14 0.01 14.61
C LYS A 535 17.72 -1.16 13.81
N MET A 536 18.07 -2.26 14.47
CA MET A 536 18.61 -3.44 13.78
C MET A 536 17.54 -4.24 13.03
N CYS A 537 16.41 -4.54 13.67
CA CYS A 537 15.43 -5.49 13.15
C CYS A 537 14.31 -4.82 12.34
N SER A 538 14.01 -3.55 12.64
CA SER A 538 12.89 -2.78 12.08
C SER A 538 13.27 -1.29 11.98
N PRO A 539 14.26 -0.92 11.14
CA PRO A 539 14.84 0.43 11.11
C PRO A 539 13.83 1.54 10.77
N ASN A 540 12.73 1.18 10.08
CA ASN A 540 11.64 2.09 9.75
C ASN A 540 10.53 2.12 10.81
N SER A 541 10.69 1.43 11.94
CA SER A 541 9.70 1.46 13.01
C SER A 541 9.74 2.77 13.78
N ILE A 542 8.60 3.14 14.38
CA ILE A 542 8.48 4.37 15.17
C ILE A 542 9.53 4.40 16.30
N ARG A 543 9.79 3.27 16.96
CA ARG A 543 10.81 3.21 18.02
C ARG A 543 12.23 3.30 17.48
N ALA A 544 12.52 2.80 16.28
CA ALA A 544 13.83 2.99 15.69
C ALA A 544 14.11 4.47 15.36
N GLN A 545 13.09 5.19 14.92
CA GLN A 545 13.18 6.57 14.45
C GLN A 545 13.14 7.60 15.58
N PHE A 546 12.26 7.42 16.57
CA PHE A 546 11.91 8.48 17.53
C PHE A 546 12.21 8.14 19.01
N ALA A 547 12.66 6.92 19.32
CA ALA A 547 12.98 6.57 20.70
C ALA A 547 14.32 7.16 21.15
N GLN A 548 14.37 7.66 22.38
CA GLN A 548 15.60 8.16 23.00
C GLN A 548 16.36 7.04 23.72
N ASP A 549 15.63 6.24 24.51
CA ASP A 549 16.15 5.11 25.27
C ASP A 549 15.03 4.08 25.54
N ILE A 550 15.34 2.99 26.25
CA ILE A 550 14.38 1.91 26.54
C ILE A 550 13.16 2.35 27.37
N LEU A 551 13.30 3.36 28.24
CA LEU A 551 12.22 3.91 29.04
C LEU A 551 11.43 4.95 28.24
N ARG A 552 12.15 5.81 27.49
CA ARG A 552 11.66 6.87 26.60
C ARG A 552 11.55 6.39 25.16
N ASN A 553 10.91 5.24 24.97
CA ASN A 553 10.80 4.59 23.67
C ASN A 553 9.68 5.12 22.77
N ALA A 554 9.39 6.42 22.85
CA ALA A 554 8.40 7.16 22.06
C ALA A 554 6.93 6.75 22.19
N VAL A 555 6.60 5.47 21.99
CA VAL A 555 5.22 4.98 21.88
C VAL A 555 4.94 3.72 22.68
N HIS A 556 3.69 3.56 23.10
CA HIS A 556 3.16 2.37 23.75
C HIS A 556 1.91 1.85 23.01
N GLY A 557 1.65 0.55 23.14
CA GLY A 557 0.44 -0.07 22.64
C GLY A 557 0.16 -1.39 23.31
N SER A 558 -1.07 -1.85 23.13
CA SER A 558 -1.59 -3.07 23.75
C SER A 558 -0.89 -4.32 23.23
N SER A 559 -0.90 -5.38 24.06
CA SER A 559 -0.21 -6.64 23.77
C SER A 559 -1.09 -7.67 23.05
N ASN A 560 -2.41 -7.56 23.20
CA ASN A 560 -3.44 -8.41 22.60
C ASN A 560 -4.78 -7.66 22.64
N LYS A 561 -5.82 -8.26 22.05
CA LYS A 561 -7.17 -7.66 21.97
C LYS A 561 -7.79 -7.38 23.34
N GLU A 562 -7.69 -8.32 24.28
CA GLU A 562 -8.24 -8.16 25.62
C GLU A 562 -7.57 -6.99 26.36
N HIS A 563 -6.25 -6.87 26.23
CA HIS A 563 -5.50 -5.75 26.76
C HIS A 563 -5.91 -4.45 26.08
N ALA A 564 -6.11 -4.43 24.76
CA ALA A 564 -6.60 -3.26 24.04
C ALA A 564 -7.95 -2.77 24.57
N LEU A 565 -8.94 -3.66 24.72
CA LEU A 565 -10.26 -3.31 25.26
C LEU A 565 -10.15 -2.72 26.67
N LYS A 566 -9.43 -3.39 27.58
CA LYS A 566 -9.23 -2.91 28.96
C LYS A 566 -8.51 -1.56 29.01
N SER A 567 -7.48 -1.37 28.19
CA SER A 567 -6.72 -0.12 28.16
C SER A 567 -7.53 1.03 27.55
N ILE A 568 -8.33 0.76 26.52
CA ILE A 568 -9.25 1.75 25.93
C ILE A 568 -10.30 2.16 26.96
N GLU A 569 -10.96 1.20 27.61
CA GLU A 569 -11.96 1.44 28.65
C GLU A 569 -11.37 2.21 29.83
N TYR A 570 -10.17 1.82 30.29
CA TYR A 570 -9.49 2.50 31.40
C TYR A 570 -9.22 3.97 31.09
N VAL A 571 -8.79 4.29 29.86
CA VAL A 571 -8.42 5.65 29.51
C VAL A 571 -9.64 6.47 29.07
N PHE A 572 -10.53 5.92 28.27
CA PHE A 572 -11.63 6.66 27.65
C PHE A 572 -13.03 6.42 28.26
N GLY A 573 -13.15 5.49 29.21
CA GLY A 573 -14.43 5.04 29.76
C GLY A 573 -15.16 4.08 28.82
N GLU A 574 -16.43 3.81 29.12
CA GLU A 574 -17.30 3.01 28.26
C GLU A 574 -17.48 3.70 26.90
N ILE A 575 -17.00 3.05 25.84
CA ILE A 575 -17.15 3.50 24.45
C ILE A 575 -17.83 2.37 23.66
N ASN A 576 -18.83 2.75 22.85
CA ASN A 576 -19.32 1.87 21.81
C ASN A 576 -18.31 1.83 20.66
N LEU A 577 -17.52 0.76 20.56
CA LEU A 577 -16.50 0.59 19.53
C LEU A 577 -17.11 0.34 18.14
N GLU A 578 -18.31 -0.25 18.06
CA GLU A 578 -19.00 -0.51 16.78
C GLU A 578 -19.42 0.78 16.07
N SER A 579 -19.64 1.87 16.80
CA SER A 579 -19.92 3.18 16.17
C SER A 579 -18.66 3.85 15.62
N LEU A 580 -17.47 3.37 15.98
CA LEU A 580 -16.18 3.89 15.51
C LEU A 580 -15.69 3.22 14.22
N SER A 581 -16.27 2.08 13.83
CA SER A 581 -15.91 1.34 12.61
C SER A 581 -16.61 1.83 11.34
N HIS A 582 -17.56 2.78 11.46
CA HIS A 582 -18.38 3.30 10.35
C HIS A 582 -18.17 4.79 10.05
N LYS A 583 -17.14 5.42 10.64
CA LYS A 583 -16.70 6.79 10.36
C LYS A 583 -15.35 6.75 9.68
#